data_AF-E7FFM5-F1
#
_entry.id   AF-E7FFM5-F1
#
_cell.length_a   1.000
_cell.length_b   1.000
_cell.length_c   1.000
_cell.angle_alpha   90.00
_cell.angle_beta   90.00
_cell.angle_gamma   90.00
#
_symmetry.space_group_name_H-M   'P 1'
#
loop_
_entity.id
_entity.type
_entity.pdbx_description
1 polymer ?
#
loop_
_entity_poly.entity_id
_entity_poly.type
_entity_poly.pdbx_seq_one_letter_code
_entity_poly.pdbx_strand_id
1 'polypeptide(L)'
;MSYSKVIYRVKPTRLFGVRLRSTVASTQHKELKTDEAPLEQSCAILETPCDVDLIGGKKAHIGGQRISIDFDNTREAYRSKHTLELLRSLLVFKLCTFDFLVDKNKELIDLSKKILGQRLFEKLMKMTFYGQFVAGEDQNSIKPLIEKNQAFGVGSVLDYSVEEDLTQEEAEKKEMDSCVSEAEKESHVDTHACSPQDPECMDHREKKYKAHRQFGDRRGGVISARTYFYADEAKCDHHMETFINCIKASAGSSVDGFSAIKMTALGRPQFLLQFSEVLVKWRRFFTLLAAHQGKDGMAVLEQKLELQQLQDSLIKLGVGAKSDIENWFTGEELGSSGTIDLLDWNSLINDRTKISNLLVVPNMESGHLEPLLSKFTDEEEKQMKRMLQRMDVLAKHAVENGVRLMVDAEQTYFQPAISRLTLEMQRIFNREKPHIFNTYQCYLREAYDNVSVDVELSRREGWYFGAKLVRGAYMCQERSRASEIGYEDPINPDYEATNNMYHKCLEYILEEINHNRMANVMVASHNEDTVKFTLEKMNEMNLSPTENKVYFGQLLGMCDQISFPLGQAGFPVYKYVPYGPVNEVIPYLSRRAQENRGFMKGSQRERSLLWKEIKRRLFSGQLLYTPVY
;
A
#
# COMPACT_ATOMS: atom_id res chain seq x y z
N MET A 1 9.78 23.02 0.32
CA MET A 1 10.05 23.00 1.78
C MET A 1 9.23 21.94 2.49
N SER A 2 9.82 21.13 3.38
CA SER A 2 9.10 20.10 4.17
C SER A 2 7.87 20.64 4.92
N TYR A 3 6.74 19.93 4.78
CA TYR A 3 5.42 20.24 5.35
C TYR A 3 5.42 20.47 6.89
N SER A 4 6.45 20.01 7.60
CA SER A 4 6.63 20.19 9.05
C SER A 4 6.86 21.64 9.51
N LYS A 5 7.27 22.57 8.63
CA LYS A 5 7.60 23.96 9.04
C LYS A 5 6.39 24.89 9.29
N VAL A 6 5.16 24.47 8.96
CA VAL A 6 3.95 25.30 9.13
C VAL A 6 3.21 25.04 10.46
N ILE A 7 3.54 23.96 11.18
CA ILE A 7 2.74 23.46 12.32
C ILE A 7 3.50 23.51 13.67
N TYR A 8 4.17 24.63 13.99
CA TYR A 8 4.64 24.90 15.36
C TYR A 8 4.51 26.37 15.76
N ARG A 9 3.32 26.77 16.24
CA ARG A 9 3.15 28.00 17.05
C ARG A 9 2.16 27.86 18.20
N VAL A 10 2.10 26.67 18.82
CA VAL A 10 1.44 26.50 20.12
C VAL A 10 2.43 26.90 21.22
N LYS A 11 2.14 28.01 21.91
CA LYS A 11 2.90 28.44 23.09
C LYS A 11 2.63 27.46 24.25
N PRO A 12 3.65 26.81 24.86
CA PRO A 12 3.42 26.08 26.10
C PRO A 12 3.13 27.08 27.24
N THR A 13 1.98 26.90 27.88
CA THR A 13 1.55 27.73 29.02
C THR A 13 2.41 27.42 30.24
N ARG A 14 2.88 28.45 30.95
CA ARG A 14 3.70 28.29 32.18
C ARG A 14 2.88 27.65 33.30
N LEU A 15 3.25 26.46 33.77
CA LEU A 15 2.90 25.98 35.11
C LEU A 15 4.08 25.26 35.78
N PHE A 16 4.49 25.82 36.92
CA PHE A 16 5.24 25.25 38.06
C PHE A 16 6.37 24.23 37.81
N GLY A 17 7.61 24.72 37.85
CA GLY A 17 8.77 23.89 38.20
C GLY A 17 8.95 23.78 39.72
N VAL A 18 8.94 22.56 40.25
CA VAL A 18 9.38 22.26 41.63
C VAL A 18 10.86 21.89 41.60
N ARG A 19 11.65 22.53 42.48
CA ARG A 19 13.08 22.24 42.66
C ARG A 19 13.30 20.86 43.26
N LEU A 20 14.33 20.17 42.77
CA LEU A 20 15.29 19.46 43.64
C LEU A 20 16.71 19.74 43.16
N ARG A 21 17.65 19.90 44.11
CA ARG A 21 19.07 20.24 43.89
C ARG A 21 19.95 19.17 44.52
N SER A 22 21.01 18.77 43.81
CA SER A 22 22.34 18.43 44.37
C SER A 22 23.33 18.41 43.17
N THR A 23 24.33 19.29 43.00
CA THR A 23 25.67 19.35 43.68
C THR A 23 26.39 17.99 43.68
N VAL A 24 27.64 17.83 43.22
CA VAL A 24 28.86 18.63 43.47
C VAL A 24 29.89 18.61 42.28
N ALA A 25 30.54 19.77 42.06
CA ALA A 25 31.94 20.12 41.67
C ALA A 25 32.93 19.06 41.08
N SER A 26 33.81 19.32 40.07
CA SER A 26 34.97 20.27 39.93
C SER A 26 36.31 19.76 40.56
N THR A 27 37.55 19.94 40.04
CA THR A 27 38.10 20.80 38.94
C THR A 27 39.47 20.29 38.37
N GLN A 28 39.80 20.70 37.12
CA GLN A 28 41.11 20.96 36.46
C GLN A 28 42.49 20.59 37.06
N HIS A 29 43.41 20.12 36.19
CA HIS A 29 44.81 20.63 35.91
C HIS A 29 45.57 19.62 34.99
N LYS A 30 46.55 19.93 34.11
CA LYS A 30 47.18 21.18 33.58
C LYS A 30 48.07 20.85 32.35
N GLU A 31 48.31 21.83 31.44
CA GLU A 31 49.56 22.13 30.67
C GLU A 31 50.30 21.02 29.83
N LEU A 32 50.96 21.28 28.67
CA LEU A 32 51.03 22.38 27.67
C LEU A 32 51.85 21.89 26.42
N LYS A 33 51.90 22.71 25.34
CA LYS A 33 52.74 22.66 24.10
C LYS A 33 52.14 21.86 22.92
N THR A 34 51.72 22.48 21.79
CA THR A 34 52.43 23.29 20.76
C THR A 34 53.32 22.41 19.85
N ASP A 35 53.34 22.48 18.51
CA ASP A 35 52.98 23.55 17.55
C ASP A 35 52.45 23.03 16.17
N GLU A 36 51.94 23.97 15.37
CA GLU A 36 51.93 24.03 13.88
C GLU A 36 51.08 23.08 12.99
N ALA A 37 50.46 23.72 11.99
CA ALA A 37 49.84 23.22 10.77
C ALA A 37 50.40 24.09 9.60
N PRO A 38 50.01 23.95 8.31
CA PRO A 38 49.12 22.97 7.67
C PRO A 38 49.77 22.29 6.43
N LEU A 39 49.01 21.44 5.72
CA LEU A 39 49.34 21.07 4.33
C LEU A 39 48.07 20.85 3.50
N GLU A 40 47.92 21.68 2.47
CA GLU A 40 46.96 21.49 1.39
C GLU A 40 47.44 20.37 0.46
N GLN A 41 46.53 19.64 -0.19
CA GLN A 41 46.44 19.71 -1.65
C GLN A 41 45.15 19.10 -2.21
N SER A 42 44.62 19.78 -3.23
CA SER A 42 43.44 19.43 -4.01
C SER A 42 43.64 18.14 -4.81
N CYS A 43 42.64 17.25 -4.81
CA CYS A 43 42.54 16.20 -5.83
C CYS A 43 41.80 16.75 -7.05
N ALA A 44 42.42 16.70 -8.23
CA ALA A 44 41.88 17.28 -9.45
C ALA A 44 40.85 16.37 -10.12
N ILE A 45 39.83 16.99 -10.72
CA ILE A 45 38.85 16.34 -11.59
C ILE A 45 39.54 16.01 -12.92
N LEU A 46 39.37 14.78 -13.40
CA LEU A 46 39.73 14.37 -14.76
C LEU A 46 38.67 13.41 -15.30
N GLU A 47 37.88 13.90 -16.23
CA GLU A 47 36.91 13.13 -17.00
C GLU A 47 37.63 12.25 -18.03
N THR A 48 37.17 11.03 -18.25
CA THR A 48 37.22 10.29 -19.53
C THR A 48 36.33 9.03 -19.42
N PRO A 49 35.84 8.47 -20.54
CA PRO A 49 34.49 7.90 -20.58
C PRO A 49 34.39 6.43 -20.15
N CYS A 50 33.18 6.03 -19.72
CA CYS A 50 32.82 4.63 -19.49
C CYS A 50 32.56 3.89 -20.80
N ASP A 51 33.57 3.15 -21.27
CA ASP A 51 33.33 2.03 -22.20
C ASP A 51 32.70 0.85 -21.43
N VAL A 52 31.52 0.41 -21.87
CA VAL A 52 30.79 -0.72 -21.28
C VAL A 52 31.29 -2.03 -21.87
N ASP A 53 32.42 -2.51 -21.36
CA ASP A 53 33.02 -3.76 -21.83
C ASP A 53 32.35 -4.98 -21.18
N LEU A 54 31.67 -5.78 -22.00
CA LEU A 54 30.94 -7.00 -21.61
C LEU A 54 31.89 -8.16 -21.27
N ILE A 55 32.66 -8.02 -20.19
CA ILE A 55 33.59 -9.07 -19.74
C ILE A 55 32.86 -10.09 -18.87
N GLY A 56 32.78 -11.32 -19.39
CA GLY A 56 32.21 -12.48 -18.71
C GLY A 56 32.98 -12.89 -17.45
N GLY A 57 32.70 -12.22 -16.33
CA GLY A 57 33.17 -12.62 -15.01
C GLY A 57 32.48 -13.91 -14.56
N LYS A 58 33.22 -15.03 -14.54
CA LYS A 58 32.82 -16.25 -13.82
C LYS A 58 32.64 -15.89 -12.34
N LYS A 59 31.40 -15.65 -11.90
CA LYS A 59 31.07 -15.55 -10.46
C LYS A 59 31.52 -16.85 -9.80
N ALA A 60 32.52 -16.75 -8.93
CA ALA A 60 32.93 -17.89 -8.11
C ALA A 60 31.76 -18.24 -7.18
N HIS A 61 31.19 -19.44 -7.35
CA HIS A 61 30.18 -19.96 -6.43
C HIS A 61 30.83 -20.23 -5.07
N ILE A 62 30.84 -19.21 -4.22
CA ILE A 62 30.97 -19.40 -2.77
C ILE A 62 29.77 -20.27 -2.37
N GLY A 63 30.03 -21.39 -1.70
CA GLY A 63 29.07 -22.47 -1.45
C GLY A 63 27.97 -22.13 -0.43
N GLY A 64 27.18 -21.10 -0.71
CA GLY A 64 25.91 -20.85 -0.04
C GLY A 64 24.95 -22.01 -0.30
N GLN A 65 24.28 -22.47 0.75
CA GLN A 65 23.31 -23.57 0.67
C GLN A 65 22.11 -23.08 -0.16
N ARG A 66 21.94 -23.61 -1.38
CA ARG A 66 20.86 -23.19 -2.30
C ARG A 66 19.50 -23.33 -1.60
N ILE A 67 18.77 -22.22 -1.53
CA ILE A 67 17.40 -22.16 -0.99
C ILE A 67 16.53 -23.13 -1.79
N SER A 68 15.92 -24.09 -1.10
CA SER A 68 14.93 -25.02 -1.64
C SER A 68 13.92 -25.38 -0.56
N ILE A 69 12.63 -25.31 -0.89
CA ILE A 69 11.51 -25.55 0.02
C ILE A 69 10.58 -26.57 -0.63
N ASP A 70 10.26 -27.65 0.07
CA ASP A 70 9.27 -28.64 -0.38
C ASP A 70 7.87 -28.28 0.16
N PHE A 71 7.06 -27.63 -0.68
CA PHE A 71 5.66 -27.28 -0.38
C PHE A 71 4.71 -28.50 -0.40
N ASP A 72 5.15 -29.67 -0.88
CA ASP A 72 4.40 -30.93 -0.84
C ASP A 72 4.62 -31.72 0.48
N ASN A 73 5.58 -31.30 1.31
CA ASN A 73 5.85 -31.90 2.62
C ASN A 73 4.78 -31.48 3.66
N THR A 74 3.70 -32.25 3.71
CA THR A 74 2.55 -31.95 4.58
C THR A 74 2.87 -31.96 6.08
N ARG A 75 3.92 -32.70 6.48
CA ARG A 75 4.32 -32.81 7.89
C ARG A 75 4.85 -31.47 8.39
N GLU A 76 5.75 -30.84 7.64
CA GLU A 76 6.30 -29.53 8.02
C GLU A 76 5.28 -28.41 7.72
N ALA A 77 4.54 -28.49 6.61
CA ALA A 77 3.46 -27.55 6.28
C ALA A 77 2.41 -27.37 7.38
N TYR A 78 2.05 -28.45 8.07
CA TYR A 78 0.99 -28.46 9.09
C TYR A 78 1.50 -28.79 10.50
N ARG A 79 2.81 -28.66 10.75
CA ARG A 79 3.43 -28.89 12.06
C ARG A 79 2.86 -27.98 13.15
N SER A 80 2.46 -26.77 12.79
CA SER A 80 1.83 -25.78 13.69
C SER A 80 0.36 -26.05 14.03
N LYS A 81 -0.25 -27.13 13.50
CA LYS A 81 -1.70 -27.37 13.54
C LYS A 81 -2.10 -28.63 14.30
N HIS A 82 -3.08 -28.50 15.19
CA HIS A 82 -3.80 -29.65 15.74
C HIS A 82 -4.63 -30.34 14.65
N THR A 83 -4.90 -31.64 14.81
CA THR A 83 -5.72 -32.39 13.84
C THR A 83 -7.15 -31.85 13.73
N LEU A 84 -7.69 -31.27 14.81
CA LEU A 84 -8.99 -30.57 14.80
C LEU A 84 -8.96 -29.30 13.93
N GLU A 85 -7.84 -28.57 13.87
CA GLU A 85 -7.70 -27.42 12.96
C GLU A 85 -7.70 -27.89 11.50
N LEU A 86 -7.04 -29.01 11.18
CA LEU A 86 -7.06 -29.57 9.82
C LEU A 86 -8.46 -30.03 9.40
N LEU A 87 -9.20 -30.68 10.32
CA LEU A 87 -10.60 -31.06 10.10
C LEU A 87 -11.50 -29.84 9.91
N ARG A 88 -11.29 -28.75 10.68
CA ARG A 88 -11.98 -27.48 10.48
C ARG A 88 -11.67 -26.86 9.11
N SER A 89 -10.40 -26.81 8.69
CA SER A 89 -10.01 -26.33 7.36
C SER A 89 -10.73 -27.11 6.25
N LEU A 90 -10.72 -28.46 6.33
CA LEU A 90 -11.44 -29.29 5.36
C LEU A 90 -12.96 -29.05 5.36
N LEU A 91 -13.57 -28.90 6.53
CA LEU A 91 -15.00 -28.57 6.65
C LEU A 91 -15.30 -27.22 6.01
N VAL A 92 -14.58 -26.16 6.38
CA VAL A 92 -14.81 -24.80 5.88
C VAL A 92 -14.59 -24.74 4.37
N PHE A 93 -13.47 -25.27 3.85
CA PHE A 93 -13.26 -25.33 2.39
C PHE A 93 -14.27 -26.22 1.65
N LYS A 94 -14.83 -27.24 2.31
CA LYS A 94 -15.94 -28.01 1.73
C LYS A 94 -17.24 -27.20 1.73
N LEU A 95 -17.52 -26.42 2.76
CA LEU A 95 -18.70 -25.54 2.82
C LEU A 95 -18.64 -24.43 1.75
N CYS A 96 -17.46 -23.85 1.49
CA CYS A 96 -17.26 -22.91 0.37
C CYS A 96 -17.48 -23.53 -1.02
N THR A 97 -17.60 -24.87 -1.14
CA THR A 97 -17.92 -25.52 -2.43
C THR A 97 -19.42 -25.59 -2.74
N PHE A 98 -20.28 -25.15 -1.83
CA PHE A 98 -21.73 -25.10 -2.06
C PHE A 98 -22.16 -23.67 -2.39
N ASP A 99 -22.42 -23.40 -3.67
CA ASP A 99 -22.75 -22.06 -4.16
C ASP A 99 -23.92 -21.42 -3.42
N PHE A 100 -24.97 -22.20 -3.11
CA PHE A 100 -26.10 -21.74 -2.30
C PHE A 100 -25.68 -21.18 -0.92
N LEU A 101 -24.71 -21.80 -0.23
CA LEU A 101 -24.24 -21.31 1.07
C LEU A 101 -23.45 -20.01 0.93
N VAL A 102 -22.73 -19.85 -0.18
CA VAL A 102 -21.89 -18.68 -0.47
C VAL A 102 -22.74 -17.50 -0.93
N ASP A 103 -23.72 -17.71 -1.82
CA ASP A 103 -24.58 -16.65 -2.35
C ASP A 103 -25.65 -16.18 -1.35
N LYS A 104 -26.18 -17.09 -0.53
CA LYS A 104 -27.23 -16.80 0.46
C LYS A 104 -26.71 -16.66 1.89
N ASN A 105 -25.44 -16.27 2.04
CA ASN A 105 -24.80 -16.25 3.34
C ASN A 105 -25.45 -15.26 4.32
N LYS A 106 -25.92 -14.09 3.87
CA LYS A 106 -26.57 -13.11 4.76
C LYS A 106 -27.91 -13.64 5.26
N GLU A 107 -28.78 -14.11 4.37
CA GLU A 107 -30.07 -14.70 4.77
C GLU A 107 -29.90 -15.94 5.66
N LEU A 108 -28.91 -16.79 5.38
CA LEU A 108 -28.59 -17.96 6.20
C LEU A 108 -28.04 -17.58 7.57
N ILE A 109 -27.24 -16.53 7.68
CA ILE A 109 -26.71 -16.01 8.95
C ILE A 109 -27.84 -15.43 9.80
N ASP A 110 -28.72 -14.62 9.23
CA ASP A 110 -29.84 -14.01 9.96
C ASP A 110 -30.84 -15.08 10.43
N LEU A 111 -31.13 -16.07 9.58
CA LEU A 111 -31.90 -17.26 9.96
C LEU A 111 -31.21 -18.06 11.07
N SER A 112 -29.90 -18.27 10.99
CA SER A 112 -29.13 -19.01 12.00
C SER A 112 -29.10 -18.29 13.35
N LYS A 113 -28.92 -16.97 13.36
CA LYS A 113 -29.03 -16.14 14.57
C LYS A 113 -30.43 -16.24 15.18
N LYS A 114 -31.49 -16.20 14.36
CA LYS A 114 -32.89 -16.32 14.79
C LYS A 114 -33.23 -17.70 15.38
N ILE A 115 -32.70 -18.79 14.81
CA ILE A 115 -32.98 -20.16 15.26
C ILE A 115 -32.13 -20.56 16.47
N LEU A 116 -30.82 -20.30 16.43
CA LEU A 116 -29.87 -20.78 17.44
C LEU A 116 -29.74 -19.81 18.63
N GLY A 117 -30.10 -18.54 18.44
CA GLY A 117 -29.77 -17.46 19.36
C GLY A 117 -28.29 -17.08 19.27
N GLN A 118 -27.99 -15.84 19.69
CA GLN A 118 -26.69 -15.19 19.49
C GLN A 118 -25.50 -16.03 20.01
N ARG A 119 -25.59 -16.53 21.24
CA ARG A 119 -24.49 -17.27 21.90
C ARG A 119 -24.13 -18.59 21.20
N LEU A 120 -25.12 -19.31 20.67
CA LEU A 120 -24.88 -20.59 19.99
C LEU A 120 -24.42 -20.35 18.55
N PHE A 121 -24.97 -19.33 17.87
CA PHE A 121 -24.47 -18.86 16.58
C PHE A 121 -22.98 -18.47 16.65
N GLU A 122 -22.59 -17.61 17.61
CA GLU A 122 -21.19 -17.20 17.78
C GLU A 122 -20.27 -18.39 18.06
N LYS A 123 -20.70 -19.34 18.91
CA LYS A 123 -19.93 -20.55 19.17
C LYS A 123 -19.72 -21.39 17.90
N LEU A 124 -20.76 -21.54 17.08
CA LEU A 124 -20.68 -22.27 15.81
C LEU A 124 -19.78 -21.55 14.80
N MET A 125 -19.86 -20.22 14.71
CA MET A 125 -18.96 -19.41 13.88
C MET A 125 -17.50 -19.56 14.32
N LYS A 126 -17.20 -19.42 15.62
CA LYS A 126 -15.85 -19.58 16.20
C LYS A 126 -15.29 -20.99 15.97
N MET A 127 -16.16 -22.01 15.89
CA MET A 127 -15.76 -23.39 15.53
C MET A 127 -15.56 -23.61 14.02
N THR A 128 -16.01 -22.70 13.15
CA THR A 128 -16.02 -22.86 11.68
C THR A 128 -15.34 -21.68 10.97
N PHE A 129 -16.07 -20.86 10.21
CA PHE A 129 -15.55 -19.80 9.34
C PHE A 129 -14.77 -18.73 10.11
N TYR A 130 -15.31 -18.27 11.25
CA TYR A 130 -14.64 -17.26 12.06
C TYR A 130 -13.29 -17.80 12.55
N GLY A 131 -13.28 -18.95 13.22
CA GLY A 131 -12.03 -19.52 13.75
C GLY A 131 -11.01 -19.90 12.67
N GLN A 132 -11.42 -20.05 11.41
CA GLN A 132 -10.54 -20.31 10.28
C GLN A 132 -9.84 -19.04 9.76
N PHE A 133 -10.60 -17.95 9.58
CA PHE A 133 -10.11 -16.75 8.89
C PHE A 133 -9.90 -15.52 9.80
N VAL A 134 -10.34 -15.58 11.06
CA VAL A 134 -10.27 -14.50 12.06
C VAL A 134 -9.64 -15.03 13.35
N ALA A 135 -8.71 -14.27 13.91
CA ALA A 135 -7.89 -14.73 15.03
C ALA A 135 -8.57 -14.62 16.40
N GLY A 136 -9.39 -13.59 16.59
CA GLY A 136 -9.89 -13.17 17.90
C GLY A 136 -10.78 -11.95 17.80
N GLU A 137 -11.51 -11.64 18.87
CA GLU A 137 -12.48 -10.54 18.93
C GLU A 137 -11.80 -9.19 19.29
N ASP A 138 -10.69 -9.28 20.02
CA ASP A 138 -9.95 -8.16 20.61
C ASP A 138 -8.43 -8.42 20.65
N GLN A 139 -7.64 -7.41 21.05
CA GLN A 139 -6.17 -7.46 21.06
C GLN A 139 -5.56 -8.48 22.06
N ASN A 140 -6.34 -9.01 23.01
CA ASN A 140 -5.87 -10.06 23.92
C ASN A 140 -6.17 -11.45 23.36
N SER A 141 -7.37 -11.64 22.81
CA SER A 141 -7.82 -12.92 22.23
C SER A 141 -6.99 -13.39 21.02
N ILE A 142 -6.32 -12.48 20.30
CA ILE A 142 -5.44 -12.80 19.18
C ILE A 142 -4.05 -13.33 19.59
N LYS A 143 -3.57 -12.99 20.80
CA LYS A 143 -2.18 -13.29 21.23
C LYS A 143 -1.80 -14.77 21.11
N PRO A 144 -2.63 -15.75 21.57
CA PRO A 144 -2.26 -17.16 21.48
C PRO A 144 -2.07 -17.67 20.05
N LEU A 145 -2.76 -17.07 19.06
CA LEU A 145 -2.56 -17.42 17.65
C LEU A 145 -1.26 -16.80 17.11
N ILE A 146 -0.98 -15.54 17.47
CA ILE A 146 0.23 -14.84 17.02
C ILE A 146 1.47 -15.52 17.59
N GLU A 147 1.48 -15.79 18.91
CA GLU A 147 2.55 -16.52 19.61
C GLU A 147 2.79 -17.89 18.98
N LYS A 148 1.72 -18.68 18.76
CA LYS A 148 1.81 -19.98 18.09
C LYS A 148 2.40 -19.84 16.69
N ASN A 149 1.91 -18.92 15.86
CA ASN A 149 2.42 -18.75 14.50
C ASN A 149 3.90 -18.31 14.50
N GLN A 150 4.28 -17.38 15.38
CA GLN A 150 5.62 -16.84 15.48
C GLN A 150 6.64 -17.91 15.90
N ALA A 151 6.26 -18.84 16.77
CA ALA A 151 7.13 -19.95 17.16
C ALA A 151 7.40 -20.96 16.02
N PHE A 152 6.60 -20.94 14.94
CA PHE A 152 6.89 -21.63 13.68
C PHE A 152 7.39 -20.68 12.58
N GLY A 153 7.96 -19.52 12.96
CA GLY A 153 8.59 -18.56 12.05
C GLY A 153 7.62 -17.68 11.25
N VAL A 154 6.35 -17.58 11.65
CA VAL A 154 5.32 -16.82 10.92
C VAL A 154 4.79 -15.66 11.77
N GLY A 155 5.19 -14.44 11.42
CA GLY A 155 4.69 -13.20 12.01
C GLY A 155 3.26 -12.84 11.59
N SER A 156 2.80 -11.66 12.02
CA SER A 156 1.44 -11.16 11.73
C SER A 156 1.43 -9.72 11.22
N VAL A 157 0.57 -9.46 10.24
CA VAL A 157 0.10 -8.13 9.82
C VAL A 157 -1.32 -7.99 10.38
N LEU A 158 -1.51 -7.16 11.40
CA LEU A 158 -2.83 -7.05 12.05
C LEU A 158 -3.79 -6.17 11.23
N ASP A 159 -5.03 -6.63 11.11
CA ASP A 159 -6.17 -5.90 10.54
C ASP A 159 -7.40 -6.04 11.46
N TYR A 160 -7.94 -4.92 11.93
CA TYR A 160 -9.15 -4.92 12.77
C TYR A 160 -10.39 -4.95 11.89
N SER A 161 -10.85 -6.13 11.46
CA SER A 161 -11.79 -6.39 10.36
C SER A 161 -13.27 -6.05 10.59
N VAL A 162 -13.56 -5.05 11.42
CA VAL A 162 -14.90 -4.48 11.62
C VAL A 162 -15.33 -3.64 10.42
N GLU A 163 -16.53 -3.89 9.90
CA GLU A 163 -17.06 -3.23 8.71
C GLU A 163 -18.49 -2.73 8.93
N GLU A 164 -18.85 -1.62 8.28
CA GLU A 164 -20.22 -1.11 8.34
C GLU A 164 -21.15 -1.97 7.48
N ASP A 165 -22.15 -2.61 8.10
CA ASP A 165 -23.25 -3.30 7.41
C ASP A 165 -24.30 -2.31 6.88
N LEU A 166 -23.86 -1.40 6.01
CA LEU A 166 -24.74 -0.51 5.26
C LEU A 166 -25.51 -1.31 4.20
N THR A 167 -26.77 -0.95 3.95
CA THR A 167 -27.45 -1.33 2.70
C THR A 167 -26.73 -0.76 1.48
N GLN A 168 -27.03 -1.28 0.29
CA GLN A 168 -26.46 -0.76 -0.96
C GLN A 168 -26.84 0.73 -1.16
N GLU A 169 -28.10 1.09 -0.91
CA GLU A 169 -28.58 2.47 -1.08
C GLU A 169 -27.92 3.46 -0.09
N GLU A 170 -27.70 3.06 1.17
CA GLU A 170 -26.96 3.87 2.15
C GLU A 170 -25.48 4.03 1.76
N ALA A 171 -24.85 2.97 1.25
CA ALA A 171 -23.48 3.00 0.78
C ALA A 171 -23.32 3.92 -0.46
N GLU A 172 -24.21 3.77 -1.46
CA GLU A 172 -24.28 4.65 -2.62
C GLU A 172 -24.47 6.11 -2.19
N LYS A 173 -25.40 6.39 -1.28
CA LYS A 173 -25.66 7.74 -0.79
C LYS A 173 -24.43 8.33 -0.08
N LYS A 174 -23.83 7.62 0.88
CA LYS A 174 -22.64 8.09 1.60
C LYS A 174 -21.47 8.36 0.65
N GLU A 175 -21.24 7.49 -0.34
CA GLU A 175 -20.17 7.69 -1.32
C GLU A 175 -20.44 8.93 -2.19
N MET A 176 -21.67 9.13 -2.70
CA MET A 176 -22.00 10.34 -3.46
C MET A 176 -21.89 11.62 -2.61
N ASP A 177 -22.43 11.63 -1.39
CA ASP A 177 -22.38 12.79 -0.48
C ASP A 177 -20.93 13.18 -0.11
N SER A 178 -20.01 12.21 -0.08
CA SER A 178 -18.62 12.39 0.38
C SER A 178 -17.56 12.48 -0.72
N CYS A 179 -17.84 12.02 -1.96
CA CYS A 179 -16.93 12.12 -3.10
C CYS A 179 -17.18 13.33 -4.00
N VAL A 180 -18.35 13.97 -3.92
CA VAL A 180 -18.72 15.18 -4.67
C VAL A 180 -18.43 16.43 -3.82
N SER A 181 -17.74 17.42 -4.40
CA SER A 181 -17.47 18.73 -3.77
C SER A 181 -18.71 19.61 -3.67
N GLU A 182 -18.67 20.66 -2.86
CA GLU A 182 -19.79 21.61 -2.80
C GLU A 182 -19.97 22.36 -4.14
N ALA A 183 -18.88 22.70 -4.83
CA ALA A 183 -18.92 23.32 -6.17
C ALA A 183 -19.56 22.42 -7.25
N GLU A 184 -19.33 21.11 -7.19
CA GLU A 184 -19.99 20.13 -8.08
C GLU A 184 -21.49 19.97 -7.76
N LYS A 185 -21.89 20.12 -6.49
CA LYS A 185 -23.31 20.12 -6.10
C LYS A 185 -24.03 21.38 -6.61
N GLU A 186 -23.40 22.54 -6.51
CA GLU A 186 -23.95 23.82 -6.98
C GLU A 186 -24.10 23.82 -8.50
N SER A 187 -23.03 23.50 -9.25
CA SER A 187 -23.04 23.50 -10.71
C SER A 187 -24.07 22.53 -11.32
N HIS A 188 -24.35 21.39 -10.68
CA HIS A 188 -25.42 20.48 -11.14
C HIS A 188 -26.82 21.12 -11.10
N VAL A 189 -27.10 22.05 -10.18
CA VAL A 189 -28.40 22.74 -10.09
C VAL A 189 -28.58 23.76 -11.23
N ASP A 190 -27.50 24.42 -11.65
CA ASP A 190 -27.53 25.47 -12.69
C ASP A 190 -27.43 24.93 -14.14
N THR A 191 -27.32 23.61 -14.34
CA THR A 191 -27.29 23.00 -15.69
C THR A 191 -28.53 23.23 -16.56
N HIS A 192 -29.59 23.84 -16.03
CA HIS A 192 -30.73 24.33 -16.83
C HIS A 192 -30.53 25.74 -17.42
N ALA A 193 -29.43 26.45 -17.10
CA ALA A 193 -29.18 27.82 -17.54
C ALA A 193 -27.98 27.98 -18.51
N CYS A 194 -26.99 27.08 -18.50
CA CYS A 194 -25.83 27.16 -19.39
C CYS A 194 -26.08 26.53 -20.77
N SER A 195 -25.55 27.18 -21.83
CA SER A 195 -25.37 26.54 -23.13
C SER A 195 -24.18 25.57 -23.07
N PRO A 196 -24.19 24.40 -23.75
CA PRO A 196 -23.03 23.50 -23.84
C PRO A 196 -21.83 24.08 -24.64
N GLN A 197 -21.81 25.40 -24.86
CA GLN A 197 -20.78 26.16 -25.56
C GLN A 197 -20.12 27.22 -24.65
N ASP A 198 -20.60 27.42 -23.42
CA ASP A 198 -19.99 28.35 -22.46
C ASP A 198 -18.74 27.71 -21.81
N PRO A 199 -17.52 28.28 -21.99
CA PRO A 199 -16.28 27.69 -21.47
C PRO A 199 -16.27 27.54 -19.94
N GLU A 200 -16.88 28.48 -19.21
CA GLU A 200 -16.97 28.44 -17.74
C GLU A 200 -17.89 27.32 -17.22
N CYS A 201 -18.73 26.73 -18.07
CA CYS A 201 -19.69 25.69 -17.70
C CYS A 201 -19.25 24.28 -18.14
N MET A 202 -18.04 24.13 -18.70
CA MET A 202 -17.47 22.83 -19.02
C MET A 202 -16.88 22.19 -17.75
N ASP A 203 -17.54 21.16 -17.23
CA ASP A 203 -17.02 20.30 -16.18
C ASP A 203 -15.85 19.45 -16.72
N HIS A 204 -14.67 20.07 -16.74
CA HIS A 204 -13.39 19.54 -17.22
C HIS A 204 -12.88 18.32 -16.43
N ARG A 205 -13.60 17.85 -15.41
CA ARG A 205 -13.18 16.68 -14.66
C ARG A 205 -13.32 15.41 -15.49
N GLU A 206 -12.29 14.56 -15.42
CA GLU A 206 -12.27 13.29 -16.13
C GLU A 206 -13.27 12.30 -15.54
N LYS A 207 -14.02 11.60 -16.42
CA LYS A 207 -15.05 10.64 -16.00
C LYS A 207 -14.55 9.61 -14.99
N LYS A 208 -13.29 9.15 -15.10
CA LYS A 208 -12.68 8.18 -14.17
C LYS A 208 -12.66 8.70 -12.73
N TYR A 209 -12.48 9.99 -12.51
CA TYR A 209 -12.32 10.63 -11.20
C TYR A 209 -13.59 11.32 -10.68
N LYS A 210 -14.72 11.24 -11.42
CA LYS A 210 -16.05 11.60 -10.91
C LYS A 210 -16.63 10.50 -10.03
N ALA A 211 -17.52 10.89 -9.12
CA ALA A 211 -18.37 9.95 -8.39
C ALA A 211 -19.50 9.45 -9.31
N HIS A 212 -19.79 8.15 -9.29
CA HIS A 212 -20.84 7.54 -10.11
C HIS A 212 -21.73 6.65 -9.25
N ARG A 213 -23.02 6.97 -9.15
CA ARG A 213 -23.94 6.30 -8.21
C ARG A 213 -24.02 4.79 -8.40
N GLN A 214 -24.00 4.30 -9.64
CA GLN A 214 -23.95 2.87 -9.98
C GLN A 214 -22.76 2.11 -9.36
N PHE A 215 -21.67 2.83 -9.04
CA PHE A 215 -20.46 2.31 -8.38
C PHE A 215 -20.27 2.91 -6.98
N GLY A 216 -21.32 3.52 -6.43
CA GLY A 216 -21.30 4.18 -5.12
C GLY A 216 -21.11 3.18 -3.98
N ASP A 217 -21.74 2.00 -4.04
CA ASP A 217 -21.34 0.90 -3.17
C ASP A 217 -20.02 0.28 -3.64
N ARG A 218 -18.91 0.87 -3.19
CA ARG A 218 -17.54 0.40 -3.43
C ARG A 218 -17.27 -1.05 -2.96
N ARG A 219 -18.18 -1.73 -2.27
CA ARG A 219 -18.08 -3.17 -1.95
C ARG A 219 -18.53 -4.07 -3.11
N GLY A 220 -19.30 -3.55 -4.07
CA GLY A 220 -19.87 -4.31 -5.18
C GLY A 220 -18.80 -4.97 -6.06
N GLY A 221 -18.81 -6.31 -6.16
CA GLY A 221 -17.83 -7.08 -6.93
C GLY A 221 -16.43 -7.18 -6.31
N VAL A 222 -16.22 -6.68 -5.09
CA VAL A 222 -14.94 -6.77 -4.36
C VAL A 222 -14.98 -7.97 -3.44
N ILE A 223 -14.16 -8.99 -3.72
CA ILE A 223 -14.18 -10.28 -3.01
C ILE A 223 -13.13 -10.41 -1.91
N SER A 224 -12.24 -9.43 -1.72
CA SER A 224 -11.06 -9.66 -0.87
C SER A 224 -10.55 -8.50 -0.01
N ALA A 225 -10.98 -7.25 -0.28
CA ALA A 225 -10.57 -6.06 0.46
C ALA A 225 -11.72 -5.44 1.26
N ARG A 226 -11.38 -4.69 2.31
CA ARG A 226 -12.32 -3.81 3.03
C ARG A 226 -12.54 -2.50 2.28
N THR A 227 -13.76 -1.98 2.40
CA THR A 227 -14.16 -0.62 2.03
C THR A 227 -14.58 0.16 3.29
N TYR A 228 -14.20 1.43 3.39
CA TYR A 228 -14.71 2.37 4.40
C TYR A 228 -15.62 3.41 3.73
N PHE A 229 -16.73 3.78 4.36
CA PHE A 229 -17.56 4.89 3.91
C PHE A 229 -17.37 6.07 4.85
N TYR A 230 -17.15 7.26 4.30
CA TYR A 230 -17.06 8.48 5.10
C TYR A 230 -18.44 8.78 5.71
N ALA A 231 -18.43 9.24 6.96
CA ALA A 231 -19.62 9.71 7.67
C ALA A 231 -19.38 11.13 8.18
N ASP A 232 -18.34 11.29 9.01
CA ASP A 232 -17.89 12.55 9.57
C ASP A 232 -16.43 12.43 10.05
N GLU A 233 -15.87 13.53 10.55
CA GLU A 233 -14.49 13.57 11.06
C GLU A 233 -14.30 12.78 12.37
N ALA A 234 -15.31 12.70 13.23
CA ALA A 234 -15.21 11.96 14.50
C ALA A 234 -15.12 10.44 14.24
N LYS A 235 -15.79 9.96 13.20
CA LYS A 235 -15.65 8.59 12.69
C LYS A 235 -14.22 8.34 12.16
N CYS A 236 -13.63 9.30 11.46
CA CYS A 236 -12.23 9.21 11.01
C CYS A 236 -11.23 9.22 12.18
N ASP A 237 -11.50 10.00 13.23
CA ASP A 237 -10.71 10.00 14.46
C ASP A 237 -10.82 8.64 15.18
N HIS A 238 -12.02 8.06 15.26
CA HIS A 238 -12.23 6.72 15.82
C HIS A 238 -11.53 5.60 15.00
N HIS A 239 -11.49 5.72 13.67
CA HIS A 239 -10.68 4.82 12.84
C HIS A 239 -9.18 4.99 13.15
N MET A 240 -8.68 6.22 13.32
CA MET A 240 -7.30 6.47 13.72
C MET A 240 -6.98 5.84 15.08
N GLU A 241 -7.82 6.02 16.11
CA GLU A 241 -7.66 5.37 17.42
C GLU A 241 -7.61 3.84 17.29
N THR A 242 -8.48 3.28 16.45
CA THR A 242 -8.52 1.85 16.14
C THR A 242 -7.21 1.37 15.52
N PHE A 243 -6.65 2.10 14.56
CA PHE A 243 -5.35 1.77 13.97
C PHE A 243 -4.19 1.95 14.96
N ILE A 244 -4.22 2.96 15.85
CA ILE A 244 -3.24 3.10 16.95
C ILE A 244 -3.29 1.87 17.87
N ASN A 245 -4.48 1.35 18.16
CA ASN A 245 -4.64 0.13 18.95
C ASN A 245 -4.13 -1.12 18.20
N CYS A 246 -4.27 -1.19 16.87
CA CYS A 246 -3.66 -2.25 16.03
C CYS A 246 -2.12 -2.18 16.06
N ILE A 247 -1.55 -0.97 16.00
CA ILE A 247 -0.09 -0.74 16.09
C ILE A 247 0.42 -1.22 17.46
N LYS A 248 -0.22 -0.80 18.56
CA LYS A 248 0.13 -1.24 19.93
C LYS A 248 0.00 -2.76 20.10
N ALA A 249 -1.04 -3.37 19.53
CA ALA A 249 -1.22 -4.82 19.55
C ALA A 249 -0.12 -5.55 18.76
N SER A 250 0.29 -5.00 17.62
CA SER A 250 1.39 -5.55 16.80
C SER A 250 2.72 -5.51 17.55
N ALA A 251 3.04 -4.36 18.16
CA ALA A 251 4.25 -4.16 18.97
C ALA A 251 4.29 -5.10 20.19
N GLY A 252 3.15 -5.26 20.88
CA GLY A 252 3.04 -6.14 22.03
C GLY A 252 2.98 -7.64 21.71
N SER A 253 2.85 -8.03 20.44
CA SER A 253 2.69 -9.43 20.02
C SER A 253 3.81 -9.94 19.10
N SER A 254 4.67 -9.08 18.55
CA SER A 254 5.82 -9.50 17.74
C SER A 254 6.91 -8.43 17.67
N VAL A 255 8.18 -8.88 17.65
CA VAL A 255 9.37 -8.00 17.63
C VAL A 255 9.50 -7.21 16.32
N ASP A 256 8.82 -7.63 15.26
CA ASP A 256 8.93 -7.03 13.93
C ASP A 256 7.59 -7.07 13.16
N GLY A 257 6.51 -6.74 13.87
CA GLY A 257 5.13 -6.81 13.38
C GLY A 257 4.76 -5.72 12.37
N PHE A 258 3.67 -5.97 11.63
CA PHE A 258 3.08 -5.00 10.70
C PHE A 258 1.64 -4.64 11.12
N SER A 259 1.20 -3.42 10.80
CA SER A 259 -0.21 -3.00 10.87
C SER A 259 -0.66 -2.43 9.52
N ALA A 260 -1.85 -2.81 9.07
CA ALA A 260 -2.44 -2.30 7.84
C ALA A 260 -3.37 -1.12 8.09
N ILE A 261 -3.37 -0.13 7.18
CA ILE A 261 -4.28 1.02 7.19
C ILE A 261 -4.82 1.30 5.77
N LYS A 262 -5.97 1.99 5.68
CA LYS A 262 -6.56 2.47 4.41
C LYS A 262 -6.77 3.98 4.46
N MET A 263 -6.48 4.68 3.37
CA MET A 263 -6.57 6.15 3.34
C MET A 263 -8.01 6.65 3.36
N THR A 264 -8.96 5.92 2.75
CA THR A 264 -10.38 6.30 2.81
C THR A 264 -11.01 6.14 4.21
N ALA A 265 -10.31 5.52 5.17
CA ALA A 265 -10.72 5.50 6.57
C ALA A 265 -10.38 6.81 7.32
N LEU A 266 -9.42 7.60 6.82
CA LEU A 266 -8.79 8.72 7.53
C LEU A 266 -9.36 10.10 7.15
N GLY A 267 -10.28 10.20 6.19
CA GLY A 267 -10.90 11.47 5.83
C GLY A 267 -11.81 11.36 4.60
N ARG A 268 -12.32 12.52 4.15
CA ARG A 268 -13.27 12.59 3.03
C ARG A 268 -12.62 12.14 1.70
N PRO A 269 -13.18 11.14 1.01
CA PRO A 269 -12.59 10.55 -0.20
C PRO A 269 -12.52 11.48 -1.41
N GLN A 270 -13.35 12.52 -1.49
CA GLN A 270 -13.28 13.59 -2.50
C GLN A 270 -11.84 14.09 -2.75
N PHE A 271 -11.07 14.37 -1.69
CA PHE A 271 -9.70 14.86 -1.83
C PHE A 271 -8.81 13.86 -2.58
N LEU A 272 -8.97 12.55 -2.32
CA LEU A 272 -8.21 11.50 -3.00
C LEU A 272 -8.59 11.37 -4.47
N LEU A 273 -9.86 11.58 -4.85
CA LEU A 273 -10.28 11.65 -6.26
C LEU A 273 -9.63 12.82 -6.98
N GLN A 274 -9.80 14.02 -6.42
CA GLN A 274 -9.37 15.27 -7.05
C GLN A 274 -7.84 15.32 -7.14
N PHE A 275 -7.12 14.97 -6.07
CA PHE A 275 -5.65 14.93 -6.11
C PHE A 275 -5.12 13.84 -7.05
N SER A 276 -5.79 12.68 -7.14
CA SER A 276 -5.41 11.65 -8.12
C SER A 276 -5.58 12.12 -9.56
N GLU A 277 -6.64 12.87 -9.83
CA GLU A 277 -6.89 13.45 -11.14
C GLU A 277 -5.80 14.46 -11.53
N VAL A 278 -5.41 15.35 -10.63
CA VAL A 278 -4.32 16.31 -10.86
C VAL A 278 -3.02 15.59 -11.17
N LEU A 279 -2.62 14.62 -10.34
CA LEU A 279 -1.39 13.86 -10.53
C LEU A 279 -1.34 13.17 -11.91
N VAL A 280 -2.46 12.59 -12.36
CA VAL A 280 -2.53 11.92 -13.66
C VAL A 280 -2.57 12.92 -14.83
N LYS A 281 -3.27 14.06 -14.72
CA LYS A 281 -3.23 15.13 -15.72
C LYS A 281 -1.83 15.72 -15.85
N TRP A 282 -1.12 15.97 -14.74
CA TRP A 282 0.28 16.43 -14.76
C TRP A 282 1.24 15.43 -15.40
N ARG A 283 1.07 14.12 -15.13
CA ARG A 283 1.87 13.07 -15.78
C ARG A 283 1.59 12.98 -17.28
N ARG A 284 0.31 13.04 -17.71
CA ARG A 284 -0.07 13.03 -19.13
C ARG A 284 0.49 14.24 -19.88
N PHE A 285 0.47 15.42 -19.27
CA PHE A 285 1.05 16.61 -19.86
C PHE A 285 2.57 16.49 -20.01
N PHE A 286 3.27 15.93 -19.02
CA PHE A 286 4.69 15.59 -19.17
C PHE A 286 4.94 14.63 -20.35
N THR A 287 4.17 13.54 -20.46
CA THR A 287 4.30 12.59 -21.57
C THR A 287 3.99 13.24 -22.94
N LEU A 288 3.04 14.17 -23.02
CA LEU A 288 2.80 14.94 -24.24
C LEU A 288 4.00 15.85 -24.58
N LEU A 289 4.61 16.51 -23.59
CA LEU A 289 5.82 17.31 -23.80
C LEU A 289 7.03 16.42 -24.20
N ALA A 290 7.10 15.17 -23.71
CA ALA A 290 8.05 14.17 -24.17
C ALA A 290 7.84 13.80 -25.64
N ALA A 291 6.60 13.54 -26.06
CA ALA A 291 6.28 13.27 -27.46
C ALA A 291 6.66 14.44 -28.38
N HIS A 292 6.46 15.70 -27.96
CA HIS A 292 6.89 16.89 -28.73
C HIS A 292 8.41 16.98 -28.91
N GLN A 293 9.21 16.41 -28.00
CA GLN A 293 10.66 16.30 -28.15
C GLN A 293 11.11 15.00 -28.85
N GLY A 294 10.20 14.24 -29.44
CA GLY A 294 10.50 12.96 -30.11
C GLY A 294 10.84 11.82 -29.15
N LYS A 295 10.44 11.94 -27.87
CA LYS A 295 10.70 10.97 -26.79
C LYS A 295 9.49 10.07 -26.48
N ASP A 296 8.57 9.99 -27.44
CA ASP A 296 7.46 9.01 -27.46
C ASP A 296 8.01 7.57 -27.53
N GLY A 297 7.28 6.62 -26.97
CA GLY A 297 7.63 5.19 -26.94
C GLY A 297 8.81 4.80 -26.02
N MET A 298 9.61 5.74 -25.52
CA MET A 298 10.68 5.46 -24.54
C MET A 298 10.11 5.14 -23.16
N ALA A 299 10.85 4.35 -22.37
CA ALA A 299 10.42 4.00 -21.01
C ALA A 299 10.34 5.26 -20.13
N VAL A 300 9.46 5.25 -19.11
CA VAL A 300 9.17 6.44 -18.29
C VAL A 300 10.43 7.05 -17.63
N LEU A 301 11.41 6.22 -17.27
CA LEU A 301 12.70 6.66 -16.71
C LEU A 301 13.70 7.22 -17.75
N GLU A 302 13.47 6.97 -19.04
CA GLU A 302 14.28 7.44 -20.17
C GLU A 302 13.75 8.76 -20.75
N GLN A 303 12.49 9.11 -20.44
CA GLN A 303 11.85 10.36 -20.84
C GLN A 303 12.44 11.57 -20.09
N LYS A 304 13.62 12.01 -20.51
CA LYS A 304 14.28 13.26 -20.06
C LYS A 304 14.00 14.38 -21.05
N LEU A 305 13.40 15.49 -20.64
CA LEU A 305 13.11 16.65 -21.49
C LEU A 305 14.26 17.65 -21.46
N GLU A 306 14.66 18.17 -22.62
CA GLU A 306 15.58 19.30 -22.72
C GLU A 306 14.93 20.55 -22.09
N LEU A 307 15.58 21.15 -21.09
CA LEU A 307 15.03 22.27 -20.32
C LEU A 307 14.65 23.47 -21.20
N GLN A 308 15.53 23.82 -22.14
CA GLN A 308 15.32 24.96 -23.05
C GLN A 308 14.06 24.75 -23.92
N GLN A 309 13.93 23.56 -24.52
CA GLN A 309 12.79 23.19 -25.37
C GLN A 309 11.50 23.05 -24.56
N LEU A 310 11.60 22.58 -23.30
CA LEU A 310 10.48 22.52 -22.36
C LEU A 310 9.97 23.93 -22.04
N GLN A 311 10.85 24.85 -21.64
CA GLN A 311 10.50 26.25 -21.39
C GLN A 311 9.83 26.90 -22.61
N ASP A 312 10.43 26.75 -23.81
CA ASP A 312 9.86 27.27 -25.06
C ASP A 312 8.48 26.66 -25.38
N SER A 313 8.27 25.38 -25.07
CA SER A 313 6.97 24.71 -25.27
C SER A 313 5.91 25.23 -24.29
N LEU A 314 6.26 25.40 -23.02
CA LEU A 314 5.36 25.97 -22.01
C LEU A 314 4.98 27.43 -22.33
N ILE A 315 5.93 28.23 -22.84
CA ILE A 315 5.68 29.61 -23.31
C ILE A 315 4.75 29.60 -24.53
N LYS A 316 4.98 28.74 -25.52
CA LYS A 316 4.13 28.60 -26.72
C LYS A 316 2.71 28.17 -26.40
N LEU A 317 2.53 27.34 -25.38
CA LEU A 317 1.23 26.86 -24.92
C LEU A 317 0.48 27.89 -24.05
N GLY A 318 1.17 28.92 -23.53
CA GLY A 318 0.54 29.93 -22.65
C GLY A 318 0.46 29.53 -21.18
N VAL A 319 1.18 28.48 -20.77
CA VAL A 319 1.12 27.87 -19.42
C VAL A 319 1.51 28.85 -18.31
N GLY A 320 2.27 29.90 -18.64
CA GLY A 320 2.63 30.99 -17.73
C GLY A 320 3.44 32.09 -18.43
N ALA A 321 3.72 33.18 -17.72
CA ALA A 321 4.66 34.19 -18.20
C ALA A 321 6.09 33.62 -18.23
N LYS A 322 6.91 34.04 -19.19
CA LYS A 322 8.28 33.53 -19.36
C LYS A 322 9.12 33.60 -18.08
N SER A 323 9.01 34.69 -17.33
CA SER A 323 9.68 34.87 -16.03
C SER A 323 9.23 33.88 -14.95
N ASP A 324 7.97 33.45 -14.98
CA ASP A 324 7.45 32.51 -14.00
C ASP A 324 7.91 31.10 -14.32
N ILE A 325 7.86 30.73 -15.61
CA ILE A 325 8.36 29.45 -16.14
C ILE A 325 9.86 29.29 -15.86
N GLU A 326 10.68 30.31 -16.14
CA GLU A 326 12.11 30.29 -15.78
C GLU A 326 12.29 30.09 -14.27
N ASN A 327 11.50 30.77 -13.43
CA ASN A 327 11.55 30.63 -11.98
C ASN A 327 11.06 29.26 -11.46
N TRP A 328 10.25 28.49 -12.17
CA TRP A 328 9.84 27.15 -11.73
C TRP A 328 11.03 26.19 -11.65
N PHE A 329 11.98 26.33 -12.56
CA PHE A 329 13.13 25.44 -12.71
C PHE A 329 14.38 25.90 -11.94
N THR A 330 14.30 26.98 -11.14
CA THR A 330 15.41 27.45 -10.28
C THR A 330 15.37 26.88 -8.86
N GLY A 331 14.58 25.83 -8.60
CA GLY A 331 14.64 25.06 -7.34
C GLY A 331 15.95 24.26 -7.24
N GLU A 332 16.47 24.07 -6.01
CA GLU A 332 17.91 23.95 -5.71
C GLU A 332 18.78 22.98 -6.54
N GLU A 333 18.24 21.97 -7.24
CA GLU A 333 19.01 21.12 -8.17
C GLU A 333 18.30 20.78 -9.52
N LEU A 334 17.10 21.31 -9.78
CA LEU A 334 16.33 20.97 -10.99
C LEU A 334 17.03 21.45 -12.27
N GLY A 335 17.06 20.59 -13.30
CA GLY A 335 17.60 20.96 -14.61
C GLY A 335 19.12 21.23 -14.63
N SER A 336 19.83 20.94 -13.54
CA SER A 336 21.29 21.06 -13.42
C SER A 336 22.07 20.26 -14.48
N SER A 337 21.46 19.18 -15.00
CA SER A 337 21.96 18.38 -16.14
C SER A 337 21.65 18.96 -17.53
N GLY A 338 20.92 20.07 -17.61
CA GLY A 338 20.26 20.55 -18.83
C GLY A 338 18.95 19.85 -19.16
N THR A 339 18.63 18.75 -18.47
CA THR A 339 17.41 17.94 -18.70
C THR A 339 16.55 17.80 -17.44
N ILE A 340 15.25 17.58 -17.64
CA ILE A 340 14.22 17.38 -16.61
C ILE A 340 13.44 16.11 -16.93
N ASP A 341 13.41 15.16 -15.99
CA ASP A 341 12.55 13.98 -16.13
C ASP A 341 11.26 14.07 -15.29
N LEU A 342 10.47 12.98 -15.27
CA LEU A 342 9.19 12.94 -14.58
C LEU A 342 9.33 13.17 -13.05
N LEU A 343 10.46 12.85 -12.43
CA LEU A 343 10.67 13.07 -11.00
C LEU A 343 10.94 14.53 -10.70
N ASP A 344 11.81 15.16 -11.50
CA ASP A 344 12.07 16.60 -11.45
C ASP A 344 10.75 17.36 -11.69
N TRP A 345 9.98 16.96 -12.70
CA TRP A 345 8.66 17.52 -13.01
C TRP A 345 7.67 17.41 -11.84
N ASN A 346 7.57 16.24 -11.20
CA ASN A 346 6.70 16.04 -10.03
C ASN A 346 7.14 16.86 -8.80
N SER A 347 8.40 17.28 -8.72
CA SER A 347 8.90 18.12 -7.62
C SER A 347 8.41 19.58 -7.69
N LEU A 348 8.08 20.08 -8.89
CA LEU A 348 7.52 21.43 -9.11
C LEU A 348 6.24 21.66 -8.30
N ILE A 349 5.45 20.60 -8.11
CA ILE A 349 4.22 20.63 -7.31
C ILE A 349 4.53 20.86 -5.82
N ASN A 350 5.64 20.36 -5.28
CA ASN A 350 5.86 20.30 -3.83
C ASN A 350 6.25 21.64 -3.17
N ASP A 351 6.86 22.59 -3.89
CA ASP A 351 7.82 23.50 -3.23
C ASP A 351 7.46 24.99 -3.09
N ARG A 352 6.44 25.52 -3.80
CA ARG A 352 6.17 26.99 -3.81
C ARG A 352 4.72 27.44 -3.66
N THR A 353 3.76 26.54 -3.45
CA THR A 353 2.33 26.81 -3.65
C THR A 353 1.46 26.56 -2.42
N LYS A 354 0.49 27.45 -2.14
CA LYS A 354 -0.62 27.15 -1.22
C LYS A 354 -1.36 25.90 -1.71
N ILE A 355 -2.01 25.13 -0.83
CA ILE A 355 -2.63 23.87 -1.24
C ILE A 355 -3.74 24.06 -2.29
N SER A 356 -4.44 25.19 -2.27
CA SER A 356 -5.36 25.62 -3.34
C SER A 356 -4.71 25.67 -4.74
N ASN A 357 -3.42 25.93 -4.79
CA ASN A 357 -2.63 26.04 -6.01
C ASN A 357 -1.92 24.70 -6.36
N LEU A 358 -2.05 23.67 -5.52
CA LEU A 358 -1.65 22.30 -5.84
C LEU A 358 -2.71 21.58 -6.70
N LEU A 359 -3.94 22.09 -6.74
CA LEU A 359 -5.00 21.58 -7.62
C LEU A 359 -5.20 22.43 -8.89
N VAL A 360 -4.10 22.76 -9.55
CA VAL A 360 -4.12 23.39 -10.87
C VAL A 360 -3.68 22.33 -11.88
N VAL A 361 -4.35 22.24 -13.02
CA VAL A 361 -4.03 21.30 -14.10
C VAL A 361 -3.71 22.04 -15.40
N PRO A 362 -2.77 21.52 -16.21
CA PRO A 362 -2.64 21.94 -17.59
C PRO A 362 -3.87 21.49 -18.38
N ASN A 363 -4.59 22.44 -18.97
CA ASN A 363 -5.63 22.16 -19.94
C ASN A 363 -4.97 21.98 -21.32
N MET A 364 -5.20 20.82 -21.94
CA MET A 364 -4.57 20.42 -23.19
C MET A 364 -5.14 21.14 -24.42
N GLU A 365 -6.37 21.66 -24.32
CA GLU A 365 -7.07 22.37 -25.39
C GLU A 365 -6.80 23.88 -25.33
N SER A 366 -6.80 24.46 -24.13
CA SER A 366 -6.50 25.89 -23.93
C SER A 366 -5.00 26.19 -23.85
N GLY A 367 -4.18 25.20 -23.48
CA GLY A 367 -2.75 25.35 -23.22
C GLY A 367 -2.40 26.01 -21.87
N HIS A 368 -3.38 26.45 -21.10
CA HIS A 368 -3.17 27.19 -19.86
C HIS A 368 -3.22 26.30 -18.61
N LEU A 369 -2.67 26.80 -17.50
CA LEU A 369 -2.90 26.24 -16.17
C LEU A 369 -4.25 26.71 -15.62
N GLU A 370 -5.16 25.77 -15.41
CA GLU A 370 -6.53 26.02 -14.91
C GLU A 370 -6.75 25.32 -13.56
N PRO A 371 -7.41 25.96 -12.58
CA PRO A 371 -7.83 25.26 -11.36
C PRO A 371 -8.71 24.06 -11.72
N LEU A 372 -8.41 22.86 -11.20
CA LEU A 372 -9.23 21.66 -11.47
C LEU A 372 -10.69 21.87 -11.03
N LEU A 373 -10.88 22.67 -9.97
CA LEU A 373 -12.16 23.13 -9.46
C LEU A 373 -12.04 24.59 -9.02
N SER A 374 -13.19 25.27 -8.91
CA SER A 374 -13.29 26.46 -8.09
C SER A 374 -12.77 26.14 -6.67
N LYS A 375 -12.16 27.14 -6.02
CA LYS A 375 -11.38 26.97 -4.79
C LYS A 375 -12.13 26.10 -3.77
N PHE A 376 -11.45 25.08 -3.23
CA PHE A 376 -11.90 24.35 -2.04
C PHE A 376 -12.50 25.31 -1.02
N THR A 377 -13.63 24.92 -0.45
CA THR A 377 -14.17 25.58 0.74
C THR A 377 -13.16 25.49 1.89
N ASP A 378 -13.21 26.46 2.80
CA ASP A 378 -12.38 26.46 4.02
C ASP A 378 -12.55 25.18 4.86
N GLU A 379 -13.65 24.43 4.70
CA GLU A 379 -13.85 23.16 5.40
C GLU A 379 -13.26 21.97 4.65
N GLU A 380 -13.36 21.89 3.32
CA GLU A 380 -12.67 20.85 2.53
C GLU A 380 -11.14 20.96 2.69
N GLU A 381 -10.57 22.18 2.73
CA GLU A 381 -9.14 22.35 2.99
C GLU A 381 -8.74 21.84 4.39
N LYS A 382 -9.62 21.97 5.40
CA LYS A 382 -9.40 21.39 6.73
C LYS A 382 -9.60 19.87 6.74
N GLN A 383 -10.60 19.32 6.04
CA GLN A 383 -10.84 17.87 5.93
C GLN A 383 -9.59 17.17 5.36
N MET A 384 -9.03 17.72 4.28
CA MET A 384 -7.76 17.28 3.71
C MET A 384 -6.60 17.39 4.72
N LYS A 385 -6.42 18.55 5.38
CA LYS A 385 -5.36 18.72 6.40
C LYS A 385 -5.49 17.71 7.55
N ARG A 386 -6.70 17.39 7.99
CA ARG A 386 -6.97 16.39 9.03
C ARG A 386 -6.64 14.97 8.54
N MET A 387 -6.96 14.61 7.30
CA MET A 387 -6.54 13.32 6.72
C MET A 387 -5.00 13.16 6.74
N LEU A 388 -4.26 14.20 6.32
CA LEU A 388 -2.80 14.19 6.35
C LEU A 388 -2.23 14.11 7.78
N GLN A 389 -2.83 14.83 8.73
CA GLN A 389 -2.47 14.77 10.15
C GLN A 389 -2.68 13.38 10.74
N ARG A 390 -3.80 12.71 10.45
CA ARG A 390 -4.06 11.33 10.91
C ARG A 390 -3.03 10.35 10.34
N MET A 391 -2.63 10.51 9.07
CA MET A 391 -1.59 9.69 8.46
C MET A 391 -0.22 9.87 9.14
N ASP A 392 0.20 11.12 9.39
CA ASP A 392 1.44 11.46 10.12
C ASP A 392 1.43 10.92 11.57
N VAL A 393 0.30 11.05 12.28
CA VAL A 393 0.14 10.50 13.65
C VAL A 393 0.29 8.98 13.66
N LEU A 394 -0.29 8.27 12.68
CA LEU A 394 -0.16 6.82 12.56
C LEU A 394 1.26 6.38 12.20
N ALA A 395 1.92 7.09 11.28
CA ALA A 395 3.32 6.83 10.92
C ALA A 395 4.26 7.00 12.14
N LYS A 396 4.09 8.08 12.91
CA LYS A 396 4.84 8.32 14.16
C LYS A 396 4.62 7.21 15.18
N HIS A 397 3.36 6.86 15.47
CA HIS A 397 3.06 5.76 16.40
C HIS A 397 3.67 4.44 15.95
N ALA A 398 3.64 4.12 14.66
CA ALA A 398 4.27 2.90 14.14
C ALA A 398 5.79 2.89 14.37
N VAL A 399 6.48 3.97 13.99
CA VAL A 399 7.94 4.13 14.19
C VAL A 399 8.31 4.05 15.67
N GLU A 400 7.64 4.81 16.53
CA GLU A 400 7.88 4.85 17.99
C GLU A 400 7.68 3.49 18.68
N ASN A 401 6.77 2.66 18.17
CA ASN A 401 6.49 1.32 18.71
C ASN A 401 7.27 0.21 17.96
N GLY A 402 8.17 0.55 17.04
CA GLY A 402 8.97 -0.42 16.27
C GLY A 402 8.19 -1.23 15.22
N VAL A 403 6.95 -0.84 14.93
CA VAL A 403 6.04 -1.52 14.00
C VAL A 403 6.17 -0.95 12.59
N ARG A 404 5.97 -1.79 11.58
CA ARG A 404 5.87 -1.34 10.19
C ARG A 404 4.42 -1.03 9.80
N LEU A 405 4.21 0.13 9.18
CA LEU A 405 2.90 0.57 8.72
C LEU A 405 2.74 0.27 7.22
N MET A 406 1.63 -0.35 6.86
CA MET A 406 1.34 -0.80 5.51
C MET A 406 0.09 -0.10 4.99
N VAL A 407 0.26 0.76 3.99
CA VAL A 407 -0.87 1.47 3.38
C VAL A 407 -1.46 0.55 2.30
N ASP A 408 -2.65 0.02 2.56
CA ASP A 408 -3.36 -0.88 1.65
C ASP A 408 -3.95 -0.10 0.47
N ALA A 409 -3.64 -0.57 -0.74
CA ALA A 409 -4.18 -0.01 -1.97
C ALA A 409 -5.71 -0.17 -2.08
N GLU A 410 -6.32 0.77 -2.78
CA GLU A 410 -7.77 0.91 -2.98
C GLU A 410 -8.12 0.91 -4.47
N GLN A 411 -9.22 1.54 -4.88
CA GLN A 411 -9.62 1.67 -6.27
C GLN A 411 -8.69 2.59 -7.08
N THR A 412 -8.60 2.36 -8.40
CA THR A 412 -7.67 3.04 -9.32
C THR A 412 -7.87 4.54 -9.47
N TYR A 413 -9.03 5.04 -9.04
CA TYR A 413 -9.37 6.46 -9.04
C TYR A 413 -8.96 7.19 -7.74
N PHE A 414 -8.62 6.47 -6.66
CA PHE A 414 -7.95 7.03 -5.48
C PHE A 414 -6.44 6.75 -5.46
N GLN A 415 -6.00 5.68 -6.14
CA GLN A 415 -4.67 5.10 -5.95
C GLN A 415 -3.50 6.07 -6.22
N PRO A 416 -3.51 6.96 -7.24
CA PRO A 416 -2.42 7.91 -7.44
C PRO A 416 -2.17 8.83 -6.24
N ALA A 417 -3.24 9.39 -5.64
CA ALA A 417 -3.13 10.18 -4.41
C ALA A 417 -2.64 9.33 -3.23
N ILE A 418 -3.20 8.12 -3.04
CA ILE A 418 -2.80 7.22 -1.95
C ILE A 418 -1.31 6.88 -2.02
N SER A 419 -0.81 6.51 -3.19
CA SER A 419 0.60 6.19 -3.38
C SER A 419 1.49 7.42 -3.21
N ARG A 420 1.15 8.58 -3.80
CA ARG A 420 1.93 9.82 -3.61
C ARG A 420 2.06 10.22 -2.13
N LEU A 421 0.96 10.21 -1.38
CA LEU A 421 0.97 10.53 0.05
C LEU A 421 1.76 9.50 0.86
N THR A 422 1.71 8.22 0.46
CA THR A 422 2.50 7.16 1.11
C THR A 422 4.00 7.35 0.85
N LEU A 423 4.41 7.77 -0.35
CA LEU A 423 5.81 8.04 -0.68
C LEU A 423 6.36 9.22 0.13
N GLU A 424 5.59 10.30 0.33
CA GLU A 424 6.02 11.39 1.21
C GLU A 424 6.20 10.91 2.66
N MET A 425 5.39 9.95 3.12
CA MET A 425 5.63 9.30 4.42
C MET A 425 6.88 8.40 4.40
N GLN A 426 7.16 7.65 3.33
CA GLN A 426 8.43 6.91 3.21
C GLN A 426 9.63 7.86 3.25
N ARG A 427 9.60 8.93 2.46
CA ARG A 427 10.60 10.00 2.42
C ARG A 427 10.83 10.62 3.80
N ILE A 428 9.81 10.78 4.63
CA ILE A 428 9.97 11.33 6.00
C ILE A 428 10.53 10.27 6.96
N PHE A 429 9.95 9.07 7.01
CA PHE A 429 10.16 8.10 8.10
C PHE A 429 11.13 6.94 7.77
N ASN A 430 11.33 6.58 6.50
CA ASN A 430 12.19 5.46 6.10
C ASN A 430 13.67 5.88 5.97
N ARG A 431 14.25 6.46 7.02
CA ARG A 431 15.64 6.97 6.99
C ARG A 431 16.71 5.91 7.29
N GLU A 432 16.45 5.01 8.23
CA GLU A 432 17.40 3.95 8.61
C GLU A 432 17.00 2.56 8.11
N LYS A 433 15.69 2.34 7.97
CA LYS A 433 15.05 1.12 7.47
C LYS A 433 13.64 1.45 6.98
N PRO A 434 13.00 0.61 6.15
CA PRO A 434 11.62 0.86 5.76
C PRO A 434 10.67 0.57 6.92
N HIS A 435 10.00 1.62 7.38
CA HIS A 435 8.90 1.58 8.35
C HIS A 435 7.54 1.65 7.64
N ILE A 436 7.44 2.46 6.59
CA ILE A 436 6.22 2.70 5.82
C ILE A 436 6.30 1.93 4.49
N PHE A 437 5.24 1.20 4.13
CA PHE A 437 5.14 0.40 2.91
C PHE A 437 3.98 0.87 2.03
N ASN A 438 4.26 1.17 0.75
CA ASN A 438 3.26 1.42 -0.29
C ASN A 438 2.83 0.09 -0.93
N THR A 439 1.54 -0.06 -1.22
CA THR A 439 1.01 -1.27 -1.88
C THR A 439 0.85 -1.03 -3.38
N TYR A 440 1.55 -1.81 -4.20
CA TYR A 440 1.42 -1.79 -5.66
C TYR A 440 0.57 -2.97 -6.13
N GLN A 441 -0.37 -2.69 -7.02
CA GLN A 441 -1.34 -3.68 -7.51
C GLN A 441 -0.97 -4.09 -8.96
N CYS A 442 -0.38 -5.27 -9.12
CA CYS A 442 0.21 -5.75 -10.38
C CYS A 442 -0.83 -6.22 -11.42
N TYR A 443 -2.14 -6.18 -11.12
CA TYR A 443 -3.19 -6.25 -12.14
C TYR A 443 -3.29 -5.00 -13.01
N LEU A 444 -2.69 -3.87 -12.61
CA LEU A 444 -2.70 -2.64 -13.39
C LEU A 444 -1.64 -2.65 -14.49
N ARG A 445 -1.96 -2.03 -15.63
CA ARG A 445 -1.02 -1.82 -16.75
C ARG A 445 0.17 -0.95 -16.34
N GLU A 446 -0.09 0.09 -15.56
CA GLU A 446 0.92 1.06 -15.07
C GLU A 446 1.77 0.55 -13.89
N ALA A 447 1.54 -0.69 -13.40
CA ALA A 447 2.15 -1.15 -12.15
C ALA A 447 3.69 -1.17 -12.20
N TYR A 448 4.28 -1.53 -13.34
CA TYR A 448 5.73 -1.50 -13.52
C TYR A 448 6.29 -0.08 -13.48
N ASP A 449 5.71 0.83 -14.27
CA ASP A 449 6.16 2.22 -14.33
C ASP A 449 6.11 2.87 -12.95
N ASN A 450 5.01 2.71 -12.23
CA ASN A 450 4.82 3.25 -10.88
C ASN A 450 5.89 2.72 -9.91
N VAL A 451 6.16 1.40 -9.91
CA VAL A 451 7.26 0.82 -9.11
C VAL A 451 8.62 1.39 -9.52
N SER A 452 8.92 1.47 -10.81
CA SER A 452 10.24 1.91 -11.30
C SER A 452 10.53 3.39 -11.01
N VAL A 453 9.52 4.25 -11.13
CA VAL A 453 9.57 5.69 -10.83
C VAL A 453 9.74 5.91 -9.33
N ASP A 454 8.99 5.18 -8.49
CA ASP A 454 9.03 5.35 -7.05
C ASP A 454 10.34 4.80 -6.44
N VAL A 455 10.90 3.71 -7.00
CA VAL A 455 12.25 3.22 -6.68
C VAL A 455 13.31 4.24 -7.09
N GLU A 456 13.25 4.78 -8.31
CA GLU A 456 14.23 5.77 -8.77
C GLU A 456 14.23 7.03 -7.90
N LEU A 457 13.04 7.50 -7.49
CA LEU A 457 12.91 8.61 -6.55
C LEU A 457 13.56 8.32 -5.20
N SER A 458 13.36 7.12 -4.65
CA SER A 458 13.98 6.70 -3.38
C SER A 458 15.51 6.68 -3.45
N ARG A 459 16.04 6.26 -4.60
CA ARG A 459 17.48 6.17 -4.88
C ARG A 459 18.11 7.56 -4.96
N ARG A 460 17.47 8.51 -5.65
CA ARG A 460 17.96 9.90 -5.78
C ARG A 460 17.92 10.66 -4.46
N GLU A 461 16.86 10.50 -3.69
CA GLU A 461 16.67 11.24 -2.43
C GLU A 461 17.26 10.54 -1.19
N GLY A 462 17.83 9.33 -1.35
CA GLY A 462 18.51 8.60 -0.28
C GLY A 462 17.61 8.16 0.87
N TRP A 463 16.45 7.55 0.60
CA TRP A 463 15.58 6.95 1.61
C TRP A 463 15.21 5.49 1.30
N TYR A 464 14.88 4.71 2.33
CA TYR A 464 14.64 3.28 2.17
C TYR A 464 13.27 2.98 1.56
N PHE A 465 13.25 2.31 0.41
CA PHE A 465 12.03 1.96 -0.30
C PHE A 465 11.30 0.78 0.37
N GLY A 466 10.01 0.96 0.66
CA GLY A 466 9.12 -0.08 1.20
C GLY A 466 7.97 -0.39 0.26
N ALA A 467 7.96 -1.59 -0.32
CA ALA A 467 6.90 -2.03 -1.24
C ALA A 467 6.17 -3.28 -0.76
N LYS A 468 4.86 -3.33 -0.99
CA LYS A 468 4.05 -4.55 -0.97
C LYS A 468 3.51 -4.80 -2.37
N LEU A 469 3.86 -5.93 -2.97
CA LEU A 469 3.31 -6.36 -4.25
C LEU A 469 2.11 -7.27 -4.02
N VAL A 470 0.96 -6.90 -4.55
CA VAL A 470 -0.26 -7.74 -4.65
C VAL A 470 -0.66 -7.86 -6.12
N ARG A 471 -1.49 -8.86 -6.48
CA ARG A 471 -2.17 -8.85 -7.78
C ARG A 471 -3.19 -7.71 -7.81
N GLY A 472 -4.24 -7.80 -6.99
CA GLY A 472 -5.29 -6.80 -6.87
C GLY A 472 -6.55 -7.39 -6.22
N ALA A 473 -7.44 -6.54 -5.73
CA ALA A 473 -8.69 -6.93 -5.08
C ALA A 473 -9.96 -6.46 -5.81
N TYR A 474 -9.81 -5.51 -6.73
CA TYR A 474 -10.91 -4.76 -7.35
C TYR A 474 -11.11 -5.12 -8.84
N MET A 475 -10.46 -6.19 -9.34
CA MET A 475 -10.44 -6.59 -10.76
C MET A 475 -11.80 -6.49 -11.49
N CYS A 476 -12.82 -7.16 -10.97
CA CYS A 476 -14.13 -7.20 -11.60
C CYS A 476 -14.86 -5.84 -11.55
N GLN A 477 -14.70 -5.11 -10.44
CA GLN A 477 -15.29 -3.79 -10.23
C GLN A 477 -14.70 -2.77 -11.20
N GLU A 478 -13.37 -2.69 -11.30
CA GLU A 478 -12.65 -1.73 -12.15
C GLU A 478 -12.91 -1.95 -13.64
N ARG A 479 -12.91 -3.21 -14.13
CA ARG A 479 -13.23 -3.51 -15.53
C ARG A 479 -14.68 -3.17 -15.89
N SER A 480 -15.62 -3.49 -14.99
CA SER A 480 -17.03 -3.09 -15.13
C SER A 480 -17.18 -1.56 -15.15
N ARG A 481 -16.54 -0.88 -14.19
CA ARG A 481 -16.56 0.59 -14.05
C ARG A 481 -15.98 1.31 -15.27
N ALA A 482 -14.88 0.80 -15.84
CA ALA A 482 -14.28 1.33 -17.06
C ALA A 482 -15.24 1.21 -18.27
N SER A 483 -15.89 0.05 -18.42
CA SER A 483 -16.83 -0.23 -19.50
C SER A 483 -18.09 0.63 -19.43
N GLU A 484 -18.73 0.73 -18.26
CA GLU A 484 -20.01 1.43 -18.08
C GLU A 484 -19.86 2.96 -18.17
N ILE A 485 -18.76 3.52 -17.65
CA ILE A 485 -18.51 4.98 -17.68
C ILE A 485 -17.86 5.43 -19.01
N GLY A 486 -17.17 4.51 -19.69
CA GLY A 486 -16.44 4.78 -20.93
C GLY A 486 -15.11 5.50 -20.67
N TYR A 487 -14.21 4.84 -19.93
CA TYR A 487 -12.78 5.17 -19.86
C TYR A 487 -11.93 3.90 -20.09
N GLU A 488 -10.63 4.04 -20.33
CA GLU A 488 -9.75 2.88 -20.61
C GLU A 488 -9.70 1.89 -19.43
N ASP A 489 -9.86 0.59 -19.70
CA ASP A 489 -9.67 -0.47 -18.70
C ASP A 489 -8.23 -0.43 -18.15
N PRO A 490 -8.01 -0.07 -16.87
CA PRO A 490 -6.68 0.05 -16.31
C PRO A 490 -6.00 -1.30 -16.05
N ILE A 491 -6.72 -2.42 -16.27
CA ILE A 491 -6.27 -3.77 -15.93
C ILE A 491 -5.60 -4.45 -17.13
N ASN A 492 -4.60 -5.28 -16.83
CA ASN A 492 -4.02 -6.27 -17.72
C ASN A 492 -5.12 -7.17 -18.35
N PRO A 493 -4.94 -7.67 -19.59
CA PRO A 493 -5.99 -8.40 -20.31
C PRO A 493 -6.49 -9.62 -19.54
N ASP A 494 -5.56 -10.41 -18.98
CA ASP A 494 -5.83 -11.70 -18.34
C ASP A 494 -4.96 -11.97 -17.08
N TYR A 495 -5.11 -13.18 -16.53
CA TYR A 495 -4.42 -13.65 -15.34
C TYR A 495 -2.91 -13.84 -15.55
N GLU A 496 -2.46 -14.31 -16.71
CA GLU A 496 -1.04 -14.54 -16.98
C GLU A 496 -0.31 -13.23 -17.27
N ALA A 497 -0.95 -12.29 -17.96
CA ALA A 497 -0.46 -10.91 -18.07
C ALA A 497 -0.29 -10.26 -16.68
N THR A 498 -1.21 -10.52 -15.75
CA THR A 498 -1.09 -10.08 -14.34
C THR A 498 0.05 -10.79 -13.59
N ASN A 499 0.31 -12.07 -13.87
CA ASN A 499 1.46 -12.78 -13.29
C ASN A 499 2.79 -12.23 -13.82
N ASN A 500 2.89 -12.00 -15.13
CA ASN A 500 4.06 -11.43 -15.78
C ASN A 500 4.36 -10.01 -15.26
N MET A 501 3.33 -9.17 -15.12
CA MET A 501 3.47 -7.84 -14.51
C MET A 501 3.98 -7.95 -13.06
N TYR A 502 3.43 -8.86 -12.26
CA TYR A 502 3.90 -9.09 -10.88
C TYR A 502 5.37 -9.51 -10.83
N HIS A 503 5.78 -10.46 -11.66
CA HIS A 503 7.17 -10.91 -11.75
C HIS A 503 8.11 -9.78 -12.20
N LYS A 504 7.70 -8.98 -13.20
CA LYS A 504 8.47 -7.84 -13.70
C LYS A 504 8.66 -6.75 -12.64
N CYS A 505 7.60 -6.39 -11.89
CA CYS A 505 7.69 -5.48 -10.75
C CYS A 505 8.60 -6.03 -9.64
N LEU A 506 8.51 -7.33 -9.35
CA LEU A 506 9.31 -7.98 -8.31
C LEU A 506 10.79 -8.02 -8.68
N GLU A 507 11.12 -8.43 -9.91
CA GLU A 507 12.50 -8.53 -10.39
C GLU A 507 13.22 -7.19 -10.30
N TYR A 508 12.59 -6.10 -10.74
CA TYR A 508 13.15 -4.75 -10.63
C TYR A 508 13.46 -4.34 -9.18
N ILE A 509 12.58 -4.66 -8.22
CA ILE A 509 12.85 -4.36 -6.80
C ILE A 509 13.94 -5.29 -6.24
N LEU A 510 14.00 -6.55 -6.65
CA LEU A 510 15.05 -7.48 -6.25
C LEU A 510 16.43 -7.06 -6.81
N GLU A 511 16.48 -6.51 -8.02
CA GLU A 511 17.68 -5.90 -8.60
C GLU A 511 18.15 -4.68 -7.80
N GLU A 512 17.24 -3.78 -7.42
CA GLU A 512 17.56 -2.64 -6.53
C GLU A 512 18.07 -3.11 -5.15
N ILE A 513 17.45 -4.15 -4.57
CA ILE A 513 17.96 -4.80 -3.36
C ILE A 513 19.37 -5.35 -3.59
N ASN A 514 19.60 -6.02 -4.72
CA ASN A 514 20.88 -6.63 -5.08
C ASN A 514 22.00 -5.57 -5.28
N HIS A 515 21.69 -4.39 -5.80
CA HIS A 515 22.66 -3.33 -6.04
C HIS A 515 22.89 -2.42 -4.82
N ASN A 516 21.84 -1.83 -4.27
CA ASN A 516 21.95 -0.78 -3.25
C ASN A 516 21.56 -1.22 -1.84
N ARG A 517 20.87 -2.37 -1.67
CA ARG A 517 20.29 -2.85 -0.40
C ARG A 517 19.32 -1.88 0.29
N MET A 518 18.98 -0.73 -0.31
CA MET A 518 18.10 0.29 0.28
C MET A 518 16.60 0.06 0.04
N ALA A 519 16.21 -1.06 -0.56
CA ALA A 519 14.80 -1.47 -0.70
C ALA A 519 14.46 -2.69 0.16
N ASN A 520 13.17 -2.82 0.53
CA ASN A 520 12.58 -4.07 1.01
C ASN A 520 11.22 -4.30 0.34
N VAL A 521 10.87 -5.57 0.08
CA VAL A 521 9.63 -5.96 -0.61
C VAL A 521 8.84 -7.02 0.15
N MET A 522 7.52 -6.84 0.26
CA MET A 522 6.55 -7.83 0.73
C MET A 522 5.87 -8.48 -0.48
N VAL A 523 6.20 -9.75 -0.71
CA VAL A 523 5.62 -10.63 -1.73
C VAL A 523 4.29 -11.19 -1.18
N ALA A 524 3.22 -10.39 -1.31
CA ALA A 524 1.89 -10.77 -0.85
C ALA A 524 1.14 -11.60 -1.92
N SER A 525 1.40 -12.91 -1.92
CA SER A 525 0.84 -13.87 -2.89
C SER A 525 0.58 -15.25 -2.26
N HIS A 526 -0.56 -15.85 -2.61
CA HIS A 526 -0.88 -17.26 -2.37
C HIS A 526 -0.47 -18.19 -3.52
N ASN A 527 -0.04 -17.65 -4.67
CA ASN A 527 0.39 -18.46 -5.81
C ASN A 527 1.78 -19.05 -5.52
N GLU A 528 1.85 -20.38 -5.50
CA GLU A 528 3.05 -21.19 -5.20
C GLU A 528 4.18 -20.93 -6.21
N ASP A 529 3.86 -20.68 -7.48
CA ASP A 529 4.81 -20.44 -8.56
C ASP A 529 5.42 -19.04 -8.47
N THR A 530 4.64 -18.02 -8.06
CA THR A 530 5.18 -16.69 -7.73
C THR A 530 6.18 -16.76 -6.58
N VAL A 531 5.92 -17.60 -5.56
CA VAL A 531 6.84 -17.82 -4.44
C VAL A 531 8.10 -18.55 -4.91
N LYS A 532 7.98 -19.62 -5.71
CA LYS A 532 9.14 -20.32 -6.30
C LYS A 532 10.02 -19.37 -7.11
N PHE A 533 9.43 -18.55 -7.98
CA PHE A 533 10.13 -17.52 -8.74
C PHE A 533 10.90 -16.55 -7.83
N THR A 534 10.31 -16.11 -6.71
CA THR A 534 11.03 -15.29 -5.72
C THR A 534 12.25 -16.03 -5.14
N LEU A 535 12.10 -17.30 -4.74
CA LEU A 535 13.20 -18.09 -4.17
C LEU A 535 14.31 -18.37 -5.20
N GLU A 536 13.95 -18.55 -6.48
CA GLU A 536 14.90 -18.70 -7.59
C GLU A 536 15.70 -17.41 -7.79
N LYS A 537 15.03 -16.25 -7.86
CA LYS A 537 15.70 -14.94 -7.96
C LYS A 537 16.59 -14.62 -6.75
N MET A 538 16.14 -14.96 -5.53
CA MET A 538 16.97 -14.83 -4.32
C MET A 538 18.23 -15.71 -4.39
N ASN A 539 18.14 -16.93 -4.92
CA ASN A 539 19.32 -17.77 -5.16
C ASN A 539 20.27 -17.16 -6.20
N GLU A 540 19.75 -16.68 -7.33
CA GLU A 540 20.54 -16.04 -8.41
C GLU A 540 21.33 -14.82 -7.90
N MET A 541 20.70 -14.03 -7.03
CA MET A 541 21.26 -12.81 -6.43
C MET A 541 22.03 -13.07 -5.12
N ASN A 542 22.05 -14.31 -4.62
CA ASN A 542 22.63 -14.69 -3.32
C ASN A 542 22.08 -13.91 -2.12
N LEU A 543 20.77 -13.58 -2.15
CA LEU A 543 20.08 -12.88 -1.07
C LEU A 543 19.70 -13.86 0.05
N SER A 544 20.24 -13.65 1.25
CA SER A 544 19.94 -14.49 2.41
C SER A 544 18.57 -14.13 3.02
N PRO A 545 17.80 -15.11 3.52
CA PRO A 545 16.58 -14.85 4.30
C PRO A 545 16.85 -13.94 5.51
N THR A 546 18.03 -14.07 6.12
CA THR A 546 18.46 -13.32 7.31
C THR A 546 18.73 -11.84 7.06
N GLU A 547 18.88 -11.40 5.80
CA GLU A 547 19.00 -9.98 5.45
C GLU A 547 17.67 -9.22 5.63
N ASN A 548 16.55 -9.93 5.79
CA ASN A 548 15.20 -9.38 5.98
C ASN A 548 14.77 -8.39 4.88
N LYS A 549 15.25 -8.57 3.64
CA LYS A 549 14.92 -7.71 2.49
C LYS A 549 13.65 -8.15 1.75
N VAL A 550 13.37 -9.45 1.75
CA VAL A 550 12.24 -10.06 1.05
C VAL A 550 11.34 -10.73 2.08
N TYR A 551 10.14 -10.19 2.25
CA TYR A 551 9.08 -10.70 3.11
C TYR A 551 8.04 -11.46 2.29
N PHE A 552 7.38 -12.46 2.89
CA PHE A 552 6.27 -13.17 2.27
C PHE A 552 4.96 -12.94 3.01
N GLY A 553 3.87 -12.68 2.29
CA GLY A 553 2.57 -12.38 2.87
C GLY A 553 1.45 -13.29 2.34
N GLN A 554 0.69 -13.91 3.25
CA GLN A 554 -0.53 -14.66 2.91
C GLN A 554 -1.67 -14.31 3.87
N LEU A 555 -2.93 -14.50 3.46
CA LEU A 555 -4.07 -14.37 4.38
C LEU A 555 -4.08 -15.49 5.43
N LEU A 556 -4.53 -15.17 6.65
CA LEU A 556 -4.83 -16.17 7.69
C LEU A 556 -5.87 -17.18 7.19
N GLY A 557 -5.66 -18.46 7.51
CA GLY A 557 -6.58 -19.54 7.17
C GLY A 557 -6.46 -20.10 5.75
N MET A 558 -5.49 -19.60 4.96
CA MET A 558 -5.23 -20.00 3.57
C MET A 558 -3.74 -20.21 3.31
N CYS A 559 -3.42 -21.20 2.50
CA CYS A 559 -2.08 -21.53 2.00
C CYS A 559 -1.02 -21.70 3.10
N ASP A 560 -1.40 -22.39 4.17
CA ASP A 560 -0.48 -22.72 5.26
C ASP A 560 0.70 -23.60 4.80
N GLN A 561 0.51 -24.39 3.73
CA GLN A 561 1.57 -25.14 3.06
C GLN A 561 2.67 -24.27 2.41
N ILE A 562 2.43 -22.98 2.21
CA ILE A 562 3.45 -22.03 1.73
C ILE A 562 4.07 -21.33 2.93
N SER A 563 3.23 -20.75 3.79
CA SER A 563 3.69 -19.86 4.86
C SER A 563 4.56 -20.56 5.92
N PHE A 564 4.14 -21.73 6.40
CA PHE A 564 4.85 -22.40 7.49
C PHE A 564 6.17 -23.04 7.04
N PRO A 565 6.29 -23.70 5.87
CA PRO A 565 7.60 -24.19 5.41
C PRO A 565 8.62 -23.07 5.17
N LEU A 566 8.19 -21.91 4.65
CA LEU A 566 9.04 -20.72 4.55
C LEU A 566 9.48 -20.21 5.93
N GLY A 567 8.55 -20.02 6.86
CA GLY A 567 8.86 -19.52 8.21
C GLY A 567 9.81 -20.44 8.98
N GLN A 568 9.58 -21.76 8.90
CA GLN A 568 10.45 -22.78 9.51
C GLN A 568 11.83 -22.87 8.85
N ALA A 569 11.97 -22.41 7.60
CA ALA A 569 13.25 -22.26 6.91
C ALA A 569 13.94 -20.90 7.16
N GLY A 570 13.39 -20.06 8.04
CA GLY A 570 13.99 -18.78 8.45
C GLY A 570 13.67 -17.59 7.54
N PHE A 571 12.70 -17.71 6.63
CA PHE A 571 12.19 -16.56 5.89
C PHE A 571 11.27 -15.70 6.76
N PRO A 572 11.28 -14.37 6.61
CA PRO A 572 10.37 -13.51 7.35
C PRO A 572 8.98 -13.53 6.67
N VAL A 573 8.13 -14.44 7.14
CA VAL A 573 6.77 -14.68 6.63
C VAL A 573 5.74 -14.05 7.56
N TYR A 574 4.67 -13.51 6.99
CA TYR A 574 3.57 -12.89 7.71
C TYR A 574 2.21 -13.41 7.26
N LYS A 575 1.32 -13.68 8.22
CA LYS A 575 -0.11 -13.78 7.93
C LYS A 575 -0.77 -12.41 8.07
N TYR A 576 -1.63 -12.04 7.11
CA TYR A 576 -2.62 -10.98 7.32
C TYR A 576 -3.69 -11.53 8.26
N VAL A 577 -3.82 -10.94 9.45
CA VAL A 577 -4.58 -11.45 10.58
C VAL A 577 -5.76 -10.52 10.91
N PRO A 578 -6.95 -10.86 10.40
CA PRO A 578 -8.23 -10.30 10.82
C PRO A 578 -8.51 -10.52 12.30
N TYR A 579 -9.03 -9.49 12.97
CA TYR A 579 -9.62 -9.60 14.31
C TYR A 579 -10.76 -8.61 14.50
N GLY A 580 -11.75 -8.95 15.34
CA GLY A 580 -12.92 -8.12 15.61
C GLY A 580 -14.15 -8.93 16.02
N PRO A 581 -15.18 -8.33 16.62
CA PRO A 581 -16.36 -9.04 17.12
C PRO A 581 -17.06 -9.88 16.04
N VAL A 582 -17.56 -11.08 16.40
CA VAL A 582 -18.11 -12.06 15.43
C VAL A 582 -19.18 -11.46 14.50
N ASN A 583 -20.03 -10.55 15.00
CA ASN A 583 -21.09 -9.93 14.20
C ASN A 583 -20.58 -8.91 13.20
N GLU A 584 -19.47 -8.23 13.52
CA GLU A 584 -18.94 -7.09 12.77
C GLU A 584 -17.95 -7.52 11.68
N VAL A 585 -17.36 -8.71 11.80
CA VAL A 585 -16.51 -9.34 10.78
C VAL A 585 -17.29 -10.20 9.76
N ILE A 586 -18.63 -10.24 9.83
CA ILE A 586 -19.45 -11.05 8.92
C ILE A 586 -19.26 -10.66 7.44
N PRO A 587 -19.24 -9.36 7.06
CA PRO A 587 -18.97 -8.96 5.67
C PRO A 587 -17.60 -9.47 5.16
N TYR A 588 -16.58 -9.43 6.03
CA TYR A 588 -15.27 -9.97 5.75
C TYR A 588 -15.29 -11.50 5.53
N LEU A 589 -15.99 -12.25 6.37
CA LEU A 589 -16.12 -13.71 6.25
C LEU A 589 -16.89 -14.14 5.00
N SER A 590 -17.95 -13.40 4.63
CA SER A 590 -18.70 -13.58 3.38
C SER A 590 -17.77 -13.52 2.16
N ARG A 591 -16.93 -12.47 2.09
CA ARG A 591 -15.92 -12.31 1.04
C ARG A 591 -14.87 -13.42 1.01
N ARG A 592 -14.35 -13.83 2.18
CA ARG A 592 -13.44 -15.00 2.27
C ARG A 592 -14.09 -16.30 1.79
N ALA A 593 -15.39 -16.51 2.00
CA ALA A 593 -16.10 -17.66 1.48
C ALA A 593 -16.25 -17.62 -0.05
N GLN A 594 -16.51 -16.44 -0.63
CA GLN A 594 -16.57 -16.22 -2.08
C GLN A 594 -15.21 -16.48 -2.76
N GLU A 595 -14.12 -15.98 -2.19
CA GLU A 595 -12.76 -16.23 -2.69
C GLU A 595 -12.39 -17.73 -2.70
N ASN A 596 -12.90 -18.49 -1.72
CA ASN A 596 -12.63 -19.92 -1.57
C ASN A 596 -13.65 -20.83 -2.28
N ARG A 597 -14.42 -20.31 -3.26
CA ARG A 597 -15.37 -21.10 -4.06
C ARG A 597 -14.70 -22.30 -4.74
N GLY A 598 -15.43 -23.42 -4.78
CA GLY A 598 -14.89 -24.77 -4.98
C GLY A 598 -14.12 -25.06 -6.28
N PHE A 599 -14.20 -24.17 -7.27
CA PHE A 599 -13.51 -24.26 -8.57
C PHE A 599 -12.12 -23.61 -8.58
N MET A 600 -11.77 -22.81 -7.57
CA MET A 600 -10.47 -22.13 -7.51
C MET A 600 -9.33 -23.15 -7.29
N LYS A 601 -8.37 -23.21 -8.22
CA LYS A 601 -7.23 -24.16 -8.22
C LYS A 601 -6.52 -24.25 -6.85
N GLY A 602 -6.27 -23.11 -6.20
CA GLY A 602 -5.63 -23.03 -4.88
C GLY A 602 -6.40 -23.81 -3.80
N SER A 603 -7.73 -23.63 -3.73
CA SER A 603 -8.59 -24.33 -2.76
C SER A 603 -8.59 -25.87 -2.95
N GLN A 604 -8.37 -26.34 -4.18
CA GLN A 604 -8.31 -27.78 -4.50
C GLN A 604 -6.96 -28.37 -4.07
N ARG A 605 -5.86 -27.67 -4.38
CA ARG A 605 -4.50 -28.01 -3.95
C ARG A 605 -4.40 -28.08 -2.42
N GLU A 606 -4.89 -27.06 -1.72
CA GLU A 606 -4.86 -27.00 -0.25
C GLU A 606 -5.69 -28.12 0.40
N ARG A 607 -6.91 -28.39 -0.09
CA ARG A 607 -7.72 -29.55 0.36
C ARG A 607 -7.01 -30.88 0.15
N SER A 608 -6.28 -31.06 -0.96
CA SER A 608 -5.51 -32.28 -1.24
C SER A 608 -4.39 -32.50 -0.22
N LEU A 609 -3.64 -31.44 0.10
CA LEU A 609 -2.54 -31.48 1.07
C LEU A 609 -3.04 -31.69 2.51
N LEU A 610 -4.15 -31.05 2.89
CA LEU A 610 -4.83 -31.31 4.17
C LEU A 610 -5.27 -32.78 4.30
N TRP A 611 -5.85 -33.37 3.25
CA TRP A 611 -6.21 -34.79 3.24
C TRP A 611 -4.99 -35.72 3.32
N LYS A 612 -3.90 -35.39 2.64
CA LYS A 612 -2.63 -36.12 2.71
C LYS A 612 -2.06 -36.10 4.13
N GLU A 613 -2.12 -34.97 4.84
CA GLU A 613 -1.70 -34.90 6.25
C GLU A 613 -2.59 -35.68 7.21
N ILE A 614 -3.92 -35.57 7.07
CA ILE A 614 -4.84 -36.33 7.95
C ILE A 614 -4.65 -37.83 7.76
N LYS A 615 -4.49 -38.30 6.51
CA LYS A 615 -4.14 -39.70 6.22
C LYS A 615 -2.80 -40.08 6.87
N ARG A 616 -1.76 -39.23 6.74
CA ARG A 616 -0.46 -39.46 7.38
C ARG A 616 -0.61 -39.62 8.89
N ARG A 617 -1.31 -38.71 9.57
CA ARG A 617 -1.56 -38.75 11.03
C ARG A 617 -2.36 -39.98 11.45
N LEU A 618 -3.37 -40.38 10.67
CA LEU A 618 -4.14 -41.60 10.89
C LEU A 618 -3.24 -42.84 10.84
N PHE A 619 -2.51 -43.03 9.74
CA PHE A 619 -1.66 -44.22 9.54
C PHE A 619 -0.43 -44.24 10.46
N SER A 620 0.05 -43.10 10.94
CA SER A 620 1.17 -43.02 11.90
C SER A 620 0.75 -42.97 13.38
N GLY A 621 -0.54 -43.19 13.70
CA GLY A 621 -1.05 -43.14 15.09
C GLY A 621 -1.03 -41.75 15.75
N GLN A 622 -0.84 -40.67 14.99
CA GLN A 622 -0.73 -39.28 15.45
C GLN A 622 -2.05 -38.50 15.32
N LEU A 623 -3.20 -39.16 15.48
CA LEU A 623 -4.52 -38.51 15.41
C LEU A 623 -4.68 -37.37 16.42
N LEU A 624 -4.20 -37.57 17.66
CA LEU A 624 -4.21 -36.57 18.73
C LEU A 624 -2.95 -35.69 18.74
N TYR A 625 -2.42 -35.33 17.56
CA TYR A 625 -1.23 -34.50 17.46
C TYR A 625 -1.45 -33.10 18.05
N THR A 626 -0.53 -32.71 18.94
CA THR A 626 -0.39 -31.40 19.55
C THR A 626 0.93 -30.79 19.08
N PRO A 627 0.93 -29.59 18.47
CA PRO A 627 2.14 -28.85 18.17
C PRO A 627 2.94 -28.58 19.45
N VAL A 628 4.26 -28.65 19.37
CA VAL A 628 5.19 -28.26 20.45
C VAL A 628 5.88 -26.99 20.01
N TYR A 629 5.81 -25.95 20.84
CA TYR A 629 6.38 -24.63 20.64
C TYR A 629 6.69 -23.95 21.98
#